data_AF-A0AAV6BZ49-F1
#
_entry.id   AF-A0AAV6BZ49-F1
#
_cell.length_a   1.000
_cell.length_b   1.000
_cell.length_c   1.000
_cell.angle_alpha   90.00
_cell.angle_beta   90.00
_cell.angle_gamma   90.00
#
_symmetry.space_group_name_H-M   'P 1'
#
loop_
_entity.id
_entity.type
_entity.pdbx_description
1 polymer ?
#
loop_
_entity_poly.entity_id
_entity_poly.type
_entity_poly.pdbx_seq_one_letter_code
_entity_poly.pdbx_strand_id
1 'polypeptide(L)'
;MARVRSEPPWDFLFSASPTSLQNFELSRLNLSANLRREIVELLDLWVNEAASAQMARWLIEQRRAGNICEGCGAPRQDAEESDNISGEGLIPRPDA
;
A
#
# COMPACT_ATOMS: atom_id res chain seq x y z
N MET A 1 0.87 -2.97 -23.71
CA MET A 1 -0.09 -1.99 -23.17
C MET A 1 -1.06 -1.61 -24.28
N ALA A 2 -2.34 -1.95 -24.14
CA ALA A 2 -3.35 -1.61 -25.14
C ALA A 2 -3.52 -0.08 -25.17
N ARG A 3 -3.32 0.55 -26.35
CA ARG A 3 -3.68 1.96 -26.54
C ARG A 3 -5.18 2.09 -26.33
N VAL A 4 -5.58 2.91 -25.37
CA VAL A 4 -6.98 3.34 -25.24
C VAL A 4 -7.30 4.13 -26.50
N ARG A 5 -8.14 3.57 -27.38
CA ARG A 5 -8.68 4.32 -28.51
C ARG A 5 -9.54 5.45 -27.93
N SER A 6 -9.13 6.69 -28.19
CA SER A 6 -9.83 7.90 -27.77
C SER A 6 -11.10 8.14 -28.59
N GLU A 7 -11.19 7.54 -29.77
CA GLU A 7 -12.35 7.68 -30.65
C GLU A 7 -13.44 6.68 -30.25
N PRO A 8 -14.69 7.15 -30.12
CA PRO A 8 -15.82 6.27 -29.86
C PRO A 8 -16.08 5.38 -31.08
N PRO A 9 -16.63 4.17 -30.88
CA PRO A 9 -16.91 3.23 -31.96
C PRO A 9 -18.13 3.69 -32.78
N TRP A 10 -17.92 4.64 -33.68
CA TRP A 10 -18.98 5.30 -34.46
C TRP A 10 -19.88 4.31 -35.22
N ASP A 11 -19.30 3.31 -35.88
CA ASP A 11 -20.06 2.32 -36.65
C ASP A 11 -21.10 1.59 -35.77
N PHE A 12 -20.69 1.22 -34.55
CA PHE A 12 -21.59 0.61 -33.57
C PHE A 12 -22.65 1.59 -33.08
N LEU A 13 -22.27 2.83 -32.79
CA LEU A 13 -23.22 3.83 -32.30
C LEU A 13 -24.34 4.14 -33.31
N PHE A 14 -24.04 4.09 -34.61
CA PHE A 14 -25.02 4.32 -35.67
C PHE A 14 -25.86 3.08 -36.03
N SER A 15 -25.34 1.87 -35.84
CA SER A 15 -26.03 0.63 -36.22
C SER A 15 -26.72 -0.10 -35.05
N ALA A 16 -26.46 0.29 -33.80
CA ALA A 16 -26.93 -0.43 -32.62
C ALA A 16 -28.40 -0.17 -32.28
N SER A 17 -29.03 -1.16 -31.63
CA SER A 17 -30.36 -1.00 -31.05
C SER A 17 -30.35 -0.06 -29.83
N PRO A 18 -31.48 0.54 -29.45
CA PRO A 18 -31.58 1.37 -28.24
C PRO A 18 -31.11 0.66 -26.95
N THR A 19 -31.46 -0.62 -26.78
CA THR A 19 -31.03 -1.42 -25.63
C THR A 19 -29.51 -1.62 -25.63
N SER A 20 -28.90 -1.86 -26.81
CA SER A 20 -27.45 -2.00 -26.95
C SER A 20 -26.73 -0.69 -26.62
N LEU A 21 -27.29 0.46 -27.03
CA LEU A 21 -26.76 1.78 -26.70
C LEU A 21 -26.83 2.07 -25.19
N GLN A 22 -27.94 1.72 -24.54
CA GLN A 22 -28.08 1.91 -23.09
C GLN A 22 -27.09 1.03 -22.30
N ASN A 23 -26.91 -0.22 -22.71
CA ASN A 23 -25.90 -1.09 -22.10
C ASN A 23 -24.48 -0.57 -22.33
N PHE A 24 -24.21 -0.03 -23.53
CA PHE A 24 -22.94 0.62 -23.83
C PHE A 24 -22.70 1.84 -22.93
N GLU A 25 -23.70 2.72 -22.77
CA GLU A 25 -23.63 3.87 -21.87
C GLU A 25 -23.31 3.44 -20.44
N LEU A 26 -24.07 2.50 -19.88
CA LEU A 26 -23.85 2.00 -18.52
C LEU A 26 -22.44 1.43 -18.35
N SER A 27 -21.94 0.67 -19.34
CA SER A 27 -20.58 0.16 -19.33
C SER A 27 -19.53 1.28 -19.30
N ARG A 28 -19.72 2.34 -20.08
CA ARG A 28 -18.81 3.51 -20.11
C ARG A 28 -18.86 4.30 -18.80
N LEU A 29 -20.03 4.48 -18.20
CA LEU A 29 -20.18 5.15 -16.90
C LEU A 29 -19.51 4.36 -15.78
N ASN A 30 -19.69 3.03 -15.77
CA ASN A 30 -19.04 2.15 -14.80
C ASN A 30 -17.51 2.19 -14.94
N LEU A 31 -17.00 2.09 -16.18
CA LEU A 31 -15.56 2.22 -16.43
C LEU A 31 -15.02 3.57 -15.94
N SER A 32 -15.73 4.67 -16.20
CA SER A 32 -15.35 6.00 -15.72
C SER A 32 -15.27 6.08 -14.20
N ALA A 33 -16.25 5.48 -13.49
CA ALA A 33 -16.26 5.43 -12.03
C ALA A 33 -15.07 4.62 -11.48
N ASN A 34 -14.76 3.48 -12.10
CA ASN A 34 -13.62 2.64 -11.71
C ASN A 34 -12.30 3.36 -11.93
N LEU A 35 -12.10 3.98 -13.11
CA LEU A 35 -10.91 4.76 -13.40
C LEU A 35 -10.72 5.90 -12.42
N ARG A 36 -11.79 6.62 -12.06
CA ARG A 36 -11.72 7.68 -11.06
C ARG A 36 -11.23 7.14 -9.71
N ARG A 37 -11.74 5.99 -9.27
CA ARG A 37 -11.30 5.35 -8.01
C ARG A 37 -9.83 4.97 -8.07
N GLU A 38 -9.41 4.29 -9.14
CA GLU A 38 -8.02 3.88 -9.35
C GLU A 38 -7.07 5.08 -9.40
N ILE A 39 -7.46 6.17 -10.06
CA ILE A 39 -6.67 7.40 -10.12
C ILE A 39 -6.50 8.01 -8.73
N VAL A 40 -7.56 8.05 -7.91
CA VAL A 40 -7.46 8.59 -6.55
C VAL A 40 -6.51 7.75 -5.70
N GLU A 41 -6.65 6.42 -5.73
CA GLU A 41 -5.78 5.50 -4.99
C GLU A 41 -4.30 5.63 -5.42
N LEU A 42 -4.04 5.76 -6.73
CA LEU A 42 -2.69 5.97 -7.26
C LEU A 42 -2.12 7.34 -6.89
N LEU A 43 -2.95 8.39 -6.89
CA LEU A 43 -2.54 9.74 -6.49
C LEU A 43 -2.18 9.78 -5.02
N ASP A 44 -2.97 9.17 -4.14
CA ASP A 44 -2.69 9.12 -2.71
C ASP A 44 -1.37 8.40 -2.42
N LEU A 45 -1.15 7.25 -3.06
CA LEU A 45 0.12 6.52 -2.96
C LEU A 45 1.29 7.39 -3.43
N TRP A 46 1.16 8.02 -4.60
CA TRP A 46 2.22 8.86 -5.17
C TRP A 46 2.55 10.05 -4.26
N VAL A 47 1.54 10.73 -3.72
CA VAL A 47 1.73 11.86 -2.80
C VAL A 47 2.45 11.41 -1.53
N ASN A 48 2.06 10.28 -0.94
CA ASN A 48 2.68 9.76 0.27
C ASN A 48 4.17 9.40 0.07
N GLU A 49 4.48 8.71 -1.04
CA GLU A 49 5.86 8.37 -1.38
C GLU A 49 6.70 9.63 -1.68
N ALA A 50 6.13 10.60 -2.40
CA ALA A 50 6.80 11.86 -2.68
C ALA A 50 7.04 12.70 -1.42
N ALA A 51 6.09 12.72 -0.49
CA ALA A 51 6.25 13.40 0.81
C ALA A 51 7.33 12.71 1.66
N SER A 52 7.31 11.38 1.73
CA SER A 52 8.33 10.58 2.43
C SER A 52 9.73 10.83 1.89
N ALA A 53 9.89 10.86 0.56
CA ALA A 53 11.16 11.18 -0.08
C ALA A 53 11.65 12.60 0.23
N GLN A 54 10.74 13.58 0.28
CA GLN A 54 11.09 14.96 0.65
C GLN A 54 11.50 15.06 2.12
N MET A 55 10.78 14.39 3.04
CA MET A 55 11.16 14.33 4.45
C MET A 55 12.52 13.67 4.65
N ALA A 56 12.78 12.56 3.95
CA ALA A 56 14.09 11.90 3.98
C ALA A 56 15.21 12.84 3.51
N ARG A 57 14.99 13.56 2.40
CA ARG A 57 15.93 14.57 1.90
C ARG A 57 16.19 15.66 2.94
N TRP A 58 15.14 16.20 3.54
CA TRP A 58 15.25 17.24 4.56
C TRP A 58 16.03 16.73 5.79
N LEU A 59 15.76 15.52 6.28
CA LEU A 59 16.51 14.92 7.40
C LEU A 59 18.00 14.75 7.09
N ILE A 60 18.35 14.35 5.86
CA ILE A 60 19.74 14.28 5.40
C ILE A 60 20.40 15.67 5.46
N GLU A 61 19.69 16.72 5.01
CA GLU A 61 20.20 18.09 5.05
C GLU A 61 20.38 18.61 6.48
N GLN A 62 19.41 18.37 7.36
CA GLN A 62 19.51 18.77 8.77
C GLN A 62 20.66 18.09 9.50
N ARG A 63 20.90 16.80 9.19
CA ARG A 63 22.03 16.04 9.71
C ARG A 63 23.36 16.62 9.22
N ARG A 64 23.46 16.98 7.94
CA ARG A 64 24.64 17.66 7.39
C ARG A 64 24.89 19.03 8.03
N ALA A 65 23.83 19.74 8.40
CA ALA A 65 23.92 21.01 9.11
C ALA A 65 24.29 20.87 10.60
N GLY A 66 24.32 19.65 11.14
CA GLY A 66 24.57 19.40 12.58
C GLY A 66 23.36 19.71 13.47
N ASN A 67 22.19 19.98 12.89
CA ASN A 67 20.97 20.32 13.62
C ASN A 67 20.28 19.09 14.23
N ILE A 68 20.60 17.89 13.72
CA ILE A 68 20.06 16.61 14.20
C ILE A 68 21.22 15.62 14.33
N CYS A 69 21.44 15.10 15.54
CA CYS A 69 22.46 14.09 15.81
C CYS A 69 22.01 12.69 15.36
N GLU A 70 22.90 11.92 14.73
CA GLU A 70 22.70 10.48 14.49
C GLU A 70 22.79 9.71 15.81
N GLY A 71 21.77 8.94 16.18
CA GLY A 71 21.92 7.88 17.20
C GLY A 71 20.78 7.65 18.20
N CYS A 72 19.82 8.56 18.35
CA CYS A 72 18.70 8.35 19.30
C CYS A 72 17.46 7.80 18.59
N GLY A 73 17.38 6.49 18.36
CA GLY A 73 16.11 5.84 18.02
C GLY A 73 16.20 4.73 16.97
N ALA A 74 16.72 3.58 17.36
CA ALA A 74 16.20 2.32 16.85
C ALA A 74 16.01 1.39 18.05
N PRO A 75 14.79 0.98 18.41
CA PRO A 75 14.62 -0.13 19.34
C PRO A 75 15.19 -1.37 18.65
N ARG A 76 16.22 -1.96 19.27
CA ARG A 76 16.71 -3.30 18.95
C ARG A 76 15.54 -4.27 19.15
N GLN A 77 15.01 -4.82 18.06
CA GLN A 77 14.10 -5.96 18.10
C GLN A 77 14.94 -7.23 18.21
N ASP A 78 15.56 -7.40 19.37
CA ASP A 78 16.27 -8.62 19.75
C ASP A 78 15.85 -8.96 21.18
N ALA A 79 14.57 -9.32 21.30
CA ALA A 79 14.02 -10.00 22.47
C ALA A 79 12.89 -10.93 22.01
N GLU A 80 13.24 -11.93 21.20
CA GLU A 80 12.43 -13.14 21.07
C GLU A 80 12.75 -14.01 22.30
N GLU A 81 11.73 -14.10 23.14
CA GLU A 81 11.56 -14.89 24.34
C GLU A 81 11.54 -16.40 24.02
N SER A 82 12.39 -17.19 24.70
CA SER A 82 12.32 -18.65 24.97
C SER A 82 13.70 -19.03 25.56
N ASP A 83 13.87 -19.44 26.82
CA ASP A 83 13.34 -20.63 27.44
C ASP A 83 13.32 -20.46 28.96
N ASN A 84 12.15 -20.66 29.58
CA ASN A 84 12.07 -20.90 31.01
C ASN A 84 10.94 -21.89 31.30
N ILE A 85 11.21 -23.18 31.05
CA ILE A 85 10.43 -24.28 31.63
C ILE A 85 11.32 -24.91 32.70
N SER A 86 11.33 -24.29 33.88
CA SER A 86 11.79 -24.90 35.12
C SER A 86 10.80 -25.98 35.54
N GLY A 87 11.04 -27.21 35.09
CA GLY A 87 10.48 -28.40 35.68
C GLY A 87 11.38 -28.89 36.82
N GLU A 88 11.23 -28.37 38.03
CA GLU A 88 11.75 -29.00 39.24
C GLU A 88 10.60 -29.31 40.20
N GLY A 89 9.98 -30.47 39.96
CA GLY A 89 9.14 -31.14 40.95
C GLY A 89 10.04 -31.89 41.93
N LEU A 90 10.19 -31.34 43.13
CA LEU A 90 10.85 -31.99 44.27
C LEU A 90 9.94 -33.07 44.87
N ILE A 91 10.29 -34.35 44.72
CA ILE A 91 9.82 -35.43 45.60
C ILE A 91 11.04 -36.16 46.15
N PRO A 92 11.22 -36.28 47.48
CA PRO A 92 12.36 -36.96 48.06
C PRO A 92 12.12 -38.47 48.20
N ARG A 93 13.02 -39.21 47.53
CA ARG A 93 13.72 -40.47 47.84
C ARG A 93 12.98 -41.79 48.25
N PRO A 94 13.59 -42.94 47.89
CA PRO A 94 13.14 -44.29 48.26
C PRO A 94 13.51 -44.57 49.73
N ASP A 95 12.97 -45.62 50.37
CA ASP A 95 13.72 -46.84 50.71
C ASP A 95 12.78 -47.91 51.31
N ALA A 96 13.05 -49.18 50.96
CA ALA A 96 12.74 -50.46 51.64
C ALA A 96 11.29 -50.84 52.01
#